data_AF-A0A7S2CDF8-F1
#
_entry.id   AF-A0A7S2CDF8-F1
#
_cell.length_a   1.000
_cell.length_b   1.000
_cell.length_c   1.000
_cell.angle_alpha   90.00
_cell.angle_beta   90.00
_cell.angle_gamma   90.00
#
_symmetry.space_group_name_H-M   'P 1'
#
loop_
_entity.id
_entity.type
_entity.pdbx_description
1 polymer ?
#
loop_
_entity_poly.entity_id
_entity_poly.type
_entity_poly.pdbx_seq_one_letter_code
_entity_poly.pdbx_strand_id
1 'polypeptide(L)'
;RKMTLRAYVSILRMNDSIQSHKFYGKAAEGAIKCYIALYDNPPQSAADEEPDYANMSPAVRKREKAKARKAAKKKAEEEEAKKKGEEEEAKAKAAAEAAEDPEGKKKKKAPEKPVPVDEDPNGDKLLQADPLVEAERLVKTLVKFAPGSLSTQVAAYDVALRRKKPLKALQALVRGARIDQSGDAELFSRIVDFASRYGGGA
;
A
#
# COMPACT_ATOMS: atom_id res chain seq x y z
N ARG A 1 33.92 21.18 13.92
CA ARG A 1 32.47 21.27 13.58
C ARG A 1 32.30 22.32 12.49
N LYS A 2 31.63 22.02 11.37
CA LYS A 2 31.38 23.00 10.30
C LYS A 2 30.19 23.87 10.71
N MET A 3 30.38 25.17 10.90
CA MET A 3 29.37 26.10 11.47
C MET A 3 28.37 26.59 10.41
N THR A 4 27.76 25.67 9.67
CA THR A 4 26.81 25.98 8.58
C THR A 4 25.37 26.07 9.11
N LEU A 5 25.10 27.00 10.02
CA LEU A 5 23.81 27.12 10.71
C LEU A 5 22.64 27.41 9.76
N ARG A 6 22.85 28.21 8.71
CA ARG A 6 21.81 28.49 7.69
C ARG A 6 21.36 27.22 6.97
N ALA A 7 22.32 26.38 6.56
CA ALA A 7 22.02 25.10 5.91
C ALA A 7 21.32 24.13 6.89
N TYR A 8 21.73 24.12 8.15
CA TYR A 8 21.09 23.32 9.19
C TYR A 8 19.61 23.70 9.38
N VAL A 9 19.31 25.00 9.52
CA VAL A 9 17.92 25.49 9.61
C VAL A 9 17.13 25.17 8.34
N SER A 10 17.74 25.24 7.16
CA SER A 10 17.09 24.85 5.91
C SER A 10 16.70 23.37 5.89
N ILE A 11 17.57 22.48 6.40
CA ILE A 11 17.29 21.04 6.49
C ILE A 11 16.15 20.77 7.47
N LEU A 12 16.12 21.45 8.62
CA LEU A 12 15.04 21.32 9.59
C LEU A 12 13.69 21.70 8.96
N ARG A 13 13.62 22.85 8.27
CA ARG A 13 12.40 23.27 7.56
C ARG A 13 11.98 22.29 6.47
N MET A 14 12.94 21.73 5.73
CA MET A 14 12.67 20.71 4.72
C MET A 14 12.10 19.43 5.35
N ASN A 15 12.64 18.99 6.49
CA ASN A 15 12.15 17.82 7.21
C ASN A 15 10.71 18.03 7.70
N ASP A 16 10.38 19.23 8.16
CA ASP A 16 9.00 19.57 8.58
C ASP A 16 8.00 19.49 7.41
N SER A 17 8.43 19.74 6.17
CA SER A 17 7.60 19.71 4.97
C SER A 17 7.79 18.48 4.08
N ILE A 18 8.51 17.45 4.53
CA ILE A 18 8.87 16.32 3.64
C ILE A 18 7.63 15.55 3.13
N GLN A 19 6.60 15.46 3.98
CA GLN A 19 5.34 14.77 3.67
C GLN A 19 4.35 15.62 2.87
N SER A 20 4.62 16.92 2.68
CA SER A 20 3.83 17.78 1.80
C SER A 20 4.25 17.66 0.33
N HIS A 21 5.32 16.90 0.03
CA HIS A 21 5.82 16.78 -1.32
C HIS A 21 4.86 15.96 -2.21
N LYS A 22 4.72 16.38 -3.48
CA LYS A 22 3.83 15.74 -4.47
C LYS A 22 4.00 14.22 -4.61
N PHE A 23 5.21 13.72 -4.45
CA PHE A 23 5.49 12.27 -4.51
C PHE A 23 4.87 11.51 -3.33
N TYR A 24 4.92 12.10 -2.14
CA TYR A 24 4.30 11.50 -0.96
C TYR A 24 2.78 11.49 -1.13
N GLY A 25 2.18 12.61 -1.57
CA GLY A 25 0.75 12.70 -1.85
C GLY A 25 0.29 11.62 -2.84
N LYS A 26 0.94 11.52 -4.00
CA LYS A 26 0.60 10.53 -5.03
C LYS A 26 0.75 9.08 -4.54
N ALA A 27 1.80 8.78 -3.80
CA ALA A 27 2.02 7.44 -3.24
C ALA A 27 0.97 7.08 -2.19
N ALA A 28 0.69 8.01 -1.27
CA ALA A 28 -0.31 7.82 -0.23
C ALA A 28 -1.73 7.70 -0.80
N GLU A 29 -2.09 8.47 -1.83
CA GLU A 29 -3.36 8.33 -2.55
C GLU A 29 -3.52 6.94 -3.17
N GLY A 30 -2.47 6.43 -3.84
CA GLY A 30 -2.47 5.08 -4.37
C GLY A 30 -2.67 4.03 -3.28
N ALA A 31 -1.91 4.13 -2.18
CA ALA A 31 -2.04 3.23 -1.05
C ALA A 31 -3.43 3.26 -0.41
N ILE A 32 -4.01 4.45 -0.21
CA ILE A 32 -5.36 4.60 0.36
C ILE A 32 -6.41 3.95 -0.56
N LYS A 33 -6.30 4.14 -1.88
CA LYS A 33 -7.18 3.48 -2.85
C LYS A 33 -7.07 1.96 -2.77
N CYS A 34 -5.85 1.42 -2.63
CA CYS A 34 -5.64 -0.01 -2.43
C CYS A 34 -6.28 -0.52 -1.13
N TYR A 35 -6.09 0.18 0.01
CA TYR A 35 -6.71 -0.21 1.27
C TYR A 35 -8.24 -0.14 1.24
N ILE A 36 -8.80 0.86 0.55
CA ILE A 36 -10.24 0.97 0.32
C ILE A 36 -10.73 -0.23 -0.51
N ALA A 37 -10.05 -0.54 -1.61
CA ALA A 37 -10.41 -1.67 -2.46
C ALA A 37 -10.32 -3.02 -1.72
N LEU A 38 -9.32 -3.17 -0.85
CA LEU A 38 -9.14 -4.34 0.02
C LEU A 38 -10.24 -4.46 1.07
N TYR A 39 -10.75 -3.33 1.58
CA TYR A 39 -11.86 -3.32 2.52
C TYR A 39 -13.19 -3.66 1.83
N ASP A 40 -13.43 -3.10 0.65
CA ASP A 40 -14.67 -3.32 -0.11
C ASP A 40 -14.72 -4.74 -0.71
N ASN A 41 -13.57 -5.25 -1.15
CA ASN A 41 -13.38 -6.61 -1.64
C ASN A 41 -12.38 -7.32 -0.73
N PRO A 42 -12.82 -7.82 0.46
CA PRO A 42 -11.93 -8.63 1.28
C PRO A 42 -11.44 -9.80 0.43
N PRO A 43 -10.16 -10.20 0.54
CA PRO A 43 -9.66 -11.34 -0.19
C PRO A 43 -10.52 -12.53 0.20
N GLN A 44 -11.42 -12.92 -0.70
CA GLN A 44 -12.10 -14.19 -0.61
C GLN A 44 -10.99 -15.20 -0.42
N SER A 45 -11.04 -15.91 0.71
CA SER A 45 -10.16 -17.05 0.90
C SER A 45 -10.19 -17.85 -0.40
N ALA A 46 -9.06 -18.42 -0.84
CA ALA A 46 -8.97 -19.24 -2.05
C ALA A 46 -9.91 -20.47 -2.08
N ALA A 47 -10.90 -20.53 -1.17
CA ALA A 47 -12.04 -21.43 -1.14
C ALA A 47 -13.30 -20.90 -1.89
N ASP A 48 -13.44 -19.59 -2.16
CA ASP A 48 -14.66 -19.02 -2.77
C ASP A 48 -14.52 -18.61 -4.25
N GLU A 49 -13.36 -18.82 -4.87
CA GLU A 49 -13.32 -19.01 -6.33
C GLU A 49 -13.82 -20.43 -6.63
N GLU A 50 -15.11 -20.69 -6.37
CA GLU A 50 -15.82 -21.74 -7.10
C GLU A 50 -15.80 -21.30 -8.56
N PRO A 51 -15.07 -21.99 -9.47
CA PRO A 51 -15.22 -21.75 -10.89
C PRO A 51 -16.70 -21.88 -11.21
N ASP A 52 -17.25 -20.94 -11.97
CA ASP A 52 -18.64 -20.96 -12.40
C ASP A 52 -18.94 -22.23 -13.21
N TYR A 53 -19.23 -23.31 -12.48
CA TYR A 53 -19.43 -24.64 -13.03
C TYR A 53 -20.85 -24.80 -13.55
N ALA A 54 -21.73 -23.82 -13.37
CA ALA A 54 -23.17 -23.93 -13.63
C ALA A 54 -23.49 -24.39 -15.06
N ASN A 55 -22.61 -24.12 -16.03
CA ASN A 55 -22.83 -24.43 -17.46
C ASN A 55 -22.13 -25.69 -18.01
N MET A 56 -21.42 -26.48 -17.20
CA MET A 56 -20.62 -27.62 -17.70
C MET A 56 -21.16 -29.00 -17.28
N SER A 57 -21.12 -29.97 -18.20
CA SER A 57 -21.58 -31.34 -17.96
C SER A 57 -20.72 -32.06 -16.89
N PRO A 58 -21.28 -33.01 -16.11
CA PRO A 58 -20.59 -33.63 -14.96
C PRO A 58 -19.28 -34.33 -15.31
N ALA A 59 -19.12 -34.80 -16.56
CA ALA A 59 -17.89 -35.42 -17.05
C ALA A 59 -16.74 -34.40 -17.25
N VAL A 60 -17.06 -33.16 -17.65
CA VAL A 60 -16.04 -32.12 -17.88
C VAL A 60 -15.61 -31.47 -16.55
N ARG A 61 -16.54 -31.28 -15.61
CA ARG A 61 -16.24 -30.77 -14.26
C ARG A 61 -15.20 -31.63 -13.51
N LYS A 62 -15.29 -32.97 -13.61
CA LYS A 62 -14.32 -33.87 -12.96
C LYS A 62 -12.94 -33.82 -13.62
N ARG A 63 -12.88 -33.63 -14.94
CA ARG A 63 -11.64 -33.53 -15.71
C ARG A 63 -10.93 -32.19 -15.46
N GLU A 64 -11.69 -31.11 -15.32
CA GLU A 64 -11.16 -29.80 -15.01
C GLU A 64 -10.73 -29.66 -13.55
N LYS A 65 -11.48 -30.21 -12.59
CA LYS A 65 -11.03 -30.28 -11.18
C LYS A 65 -9.74 -31.09 -11.04
N ALA A 66 -9.58 -32.18 -11.80
CA ALA A 66 -8.34 -32.96 -11.81
C ALA A 66 -7.17 -32.20 -12.48
N LYS A 67 -7.43 -31.43 -13.55
CA LYS A 67 -6.42 -30.57 -14.19
C LYS A 67 -6.02 -29.40 -13.30
N ALA A 68 -6.98 -28.72 -12.67
CA ALA A 68 -6.75 -27.61 -11.74
C ALA A 68 -5.96 -28.07 -10.51
N ARG A 69 -6.31 -29.22 -9.90
CA ARG A 69 -5.54 -29.81 -8.79
C ARG A 69 -4.11 -30.17 -9.20
N LYS A 70 -3.90 -30.68 -10.42
CA LYS A 70 -2.55 -30.99 -10.92
C LYS A 70 -1.75 -29.73 -11.23
N ALA A 71 -2.38 -28.69 -11.77
CA ALA A 71 -1.74 -27.40 -12.04
C ALA A 71 -1.39 -26.65 -10.75
N ALA A 72 -2.28 -26.67 -9.76
CA ALA A 72 -2.03 -26.09 -8.44
C ALA A 72 -0.90 -26.82 -7.69
N LYS A 73 -0.88 -28.16 -7.73
CA LYS A 73 0.25 -28.93 -7.18
C LYS A 73 1.58 -28.62 -7.86
N LYS A 74 1.61 -28.54 -9.19
CA LYS A 74 2.84 -28.18 -9.92
C LYS A 74 3.31 -26.77 -9.62
N LYS A 75 2.40 -25.80 -9.52
CA LYS A 75 2.77 -24.42 -9.15
C LYS A 75 3.27 -24.33 -7.71
N ALA A 76 2.64 -25.05 -6.77
CA ALA A 76 3.12 -25.11 -5.39
C ALA A 76 4.50 -25.77 -5.28
N GLU A 77 4.76 -26.83 -6.06
CA GLU A 77 6.04 -27.54 -6.08
C GLU A 77 7.15 -26.71 -6.75
N GLU A 78 6.84 -25.94 -7.81
CA GLU A 78 7.77 -24.97 -8.41
C GLU A 78 8.07 -23.79 -7.48
N GLU A 79 7.09 -23.30 -6.72
CA GLU A 79 7.28 -22.20 -5.78
C GLU A 79 8.08 -22.65 -4.55
N GLU A 80 7.86 -23.88 -4.07
CA GLU A 80 8.67 -24.47 -2.99
C GLU A 80 10.10 -24.79 -3.47
N ALA A 81 10.27 -25.21 -4.72
CA ALA A 81 11.59 -25.41 -5.33
C ALA A 81 12.35 -24.08 -5.54
N LYS A 82 11.65 -23.00 -5.90
CA LYS A 82 12.24 -21.66 -5.99
C LYS A 82 12.63 -21.11 -4.63
N LYS A 83 11.78 -21.26 -3.60
CA LYS A 83 12.10 -20.83 -2.23
C LYS A 83 13.30 -21.58 -1.66
N LYS A 84 13.43 -22.89 -1.93
CA LYS A 84 14.61 -23.68 -1.53
C LYS A 84 15.87 -23.30 -2.32
N GLY A 85 15.73 -23.00 -3.62
CA GLY A 85 16.84 -22.54 -4.47
C GLY A 85 17.38 -21.17 -4.06
N GLU A 86 16.51 -20.23 -3.71
CA GLU A 86 16.90 -18.90 -3.24
C GLU A 86 17.55 -18.94 -1.84
N GLU A 87 17.10 -19.84 -0.94
CA GLU A 87 17.77 -20.07 0.35
C GLU A 87 19.15 -20.74 0.22
N GLU A 88 19.33 -21.67 -0.74
CA GLU A 88 20.63 -22.30 -0.98
C GLU A 88 21.61 -21.35 -1.70
N GLU A 89 21.14 -20.54 -2.65
CA GLU A 89 21.97 -19.56 -3.35
C GLU A 89 22.41 -18.41 -2.42
N ALA A 90 21.55 -18.01 -1.47
CA ALA A 90 21.89 -17.05 -0.43
C ALA A 90 22.95 -17.62 0.55
N LYS A 91 22.89 -18.92 0.88
CA LYS A 91 23.90 -19.59 1.73
C LYS A 91 25.22 -19.83 0.99
N ALA A 92 25.19 -20.13 -0.31
CA ALA A 92 26.39 -20.31 -1.13
C ALA A 92 27.14 -18.99 -1.35
N LYS A 93 26.41 -17.87 -1.56
CA LYS A 93 27.03 -16.53 -1.65
C LYS A 93 27.66 -16.09 -0.33
N ALA A 94 27.06 -16.43 0.82
CA ALA A 94 27.63 -16.15 2.13
C ALA A 94 28.89 -17.00 2.46
N ALA A 95 29.03 -18.20 1.88
CA ALA A 95 30.19 -19.07 2.08
C ALA A 95 31.37 -18.74 1.12
N ALA A 96 31.08 -18.29 -0.10
CA ALA A 96 32.10 -17.90 -1.08
C ALA A 96 32.81 -16.59 -0.71
N GLU A 97 32.12 -15.65 -0.04
CA GLU A 97 32.71 -14.38 0.43
C GLU A 97 33.66 -14.55 1.64
N ALA A 98 33.72 -15.75 2.24
CA ALA A 98 34.58 -16.05 3.39
C ALA A 98 35.90 -16.75 3.05
N ALA A 99 36.15 -17.12 1.79
CA ALA A 99 37.28 -17.99 1.41
C ALA A 99 38.31 -17.40 0.43
N GLU A 100 38.11 -16.21 -0.14
CA GLU A 100 39.10 -15.55 -1.02
C GLU A 100 39.54 -14.19 -0.46
N ASP A 101 40.67 -14.15 0.26
CA ASP A 101 41.85 -13.32 -0.05
C ASP A 101 42.86 -13.27 1.12
N PRO A 102 44.01 -13.96 1.01
CA PRO A 102 45.26 -13.50 1.61
C PRO A 102 46.02 -12.58 0.63
N GLU A 103 46.46 -11.43 1.15
CA GLU A 103 47.47 -10.50 0.59
C GLU A 103 47.09 -9.53 -0.56
N GLY A 104 46.89 -8.27 -0.17
CA GLY A 104 47.63 -7.17 -0.81
C GLY A 104 46.85 -5.96 -1.37
N LYS A 105 47.11 -4.79 -0.76
CA LYS A 105 46.96 -3.41 -1.30
C LYS A 105 45.58 -2.71 -1.21
N LYS A 106 45.43 -1.99 -0.10
CA LYS A 106 44.83 -0.64 0.07
C LYS A 106 44.09 -0.04 -1.15
N LYS A 107 42.75 -0.07 -1.10
CA LYS A 107 41.89 1.07 -1.46
C LYS A 107 40.65 1.07 -0.56
N LYS A 108 40.58 2.06 0.34
CA LYS A 108 39.46 2.28 1.27
C LYS A 108 38.17 2.56 0.49
N LYS A 109 37.30 1.56 0.32
CA LYS A 109 35.86 1.78 0.12
C LYS A 109 35.21 1.86 1.50
N ALA A 110 34.34 2.86 1.67
CA ALA A 110 33.61 3.12 2.90
C ALA A 110 32.74 1.89 3.28
N PRO A 111 32.49 1.64 4.57
CA PRO A 111 31.65 0.52 4.99
C PRO A 111 30.23 0.72 4.46
N GLU A 112 29.79 -0.17 3.59
CA GLU A 112 28.39 -0.28 3.20
C GLU A 112 27.60 -0.62 4.46
N LYS A 113 26.69 0.28 4.86
CA LYS A 113 25.77 0.02 5.96
C LYS A 113 24.93 -1.21 5.58
N PRO A 114 24.72 -2.17 6.49
CA PRO A 114 23.86 -3.31 6.19
C PRO A 114 22.49 -2.78 5.78
N VAL A 115 22.06 -3.14 4.57
CA VAL A 115 20.71 -2.84 4.10
C VAL A 115 19.76 -3.47 5.12
N PRO A 116 18.85 -2.71 5.74
CA PRO A 116 17.86 -3.28 6.65
C PRO A 116 17.14 -4.42 5.92
N VAL A 117 17.25 -5.64 6.44
CA VAL A 117 16.54 -6.80 5.88
C VAL A 117 15.06 -6.52 6.04
N ASP A 118 14.32 -6.53 4.95
CA ASP A 118 12.88 -6.33 4.96
C ASP A 118 12.23 -7.50 5.71
N GLU A 119 11.48 -7.18 6.76
CA GLU A 119 10.79 -8.17 7.58
C GLU A 119 9.53 -8.73 6.90
N ASP A 120 9.08 -8.12 5.80
CA ASP A 120 7.91 -8.56 5.03
C ASP A 120 8.07 -8.35 3.51
N PRO A 121 8.95 -9.14 2.84
CA PRO A 121 9.19 -8.99 1.40
C PRO A 121 7.96 -9.21 0.51
N ASN A 122 6.98 -9.99 0.99
CA ASN A 122 5.76 -10.33 0.24
C ASN A 122 4.54 -9.47 0.64
N GLY A 123 4.61 -8.71 1.73
CA GLY A 123 3.50 -7.88 2.22
C GLY A 123 2.41 -8.65 2.96
N ASP A 124 2.67 -9.89 3.39
CA ASP A 124 1.68 -10.77 4.02
C ASP A 124 1.20 -10.20 5.38
N LYS A 125 2.07 -9.51 6.12
CA LYS A 125 1.70 -8.87 7.38
C LYS A 125 0.82 -7.65 7.14
N LEU A 126 1.07 -6.91 6.06
CA LEU A 126 0.25 -5.75 5.67
C LEU A 126 -1.17 -6.18 5.27
N LEU A 127 -1.32 -7.34 4.63
CA LEU A 127 -2.64 -7.89 4.28
C LEU A 127 -3.45 -8.35 5.49
N GLN A 128 -2.78 -8.80 6.56
CA GLN A 128 -3.44 -9.24 7.80
C GLN A 128 -3.89 -8.07 8.68
N ALA A 129 -3.25 -6.90 8.57
CA ALA A 129 -3.60 -5.71 9.34
C ALA A 129 -4.95 -5.10 8.90
N ASP A 130 -5.63 -4.38 9.79
CA ASP A 130 -6.89 -3.71 9.47
C ASP A 130 -6.68 -2.60 8.41
N PRO A 131 -7.21 -2.75 7.18
CA PRO A 131 -6.96 -1.82 6.08
C PRO A 131 -7.45 -0.40 6.39
N LEU A 132 -8.53 -0.26 7.16
CA LEU A 132 -9.11 1.04 7.48
C LEU A 132 -8.27 1.84 8.48
N VAL A 133 -7.54 1.16 9.36
CA VAL A 133 -6.66 1.79 10.34
C VAL A 133 -5.43 2.36 9.64
N GLU A 134 -4.81 1.60 8.75
CA GLU A 134 -3.67 2.08 7.95
C GLU A 134 -4.07 3.21 7.00
N ALA A 135 -5.22 3.10 6.34
CA ALA A 135 -5.77 4.19 5.52
C ALA A 135 -5.98 5.47 6.34
N GLU A 136 -6.52 5.37 7.57
CA GLU A 136 -6.65 6.55 8.44
C GLU A 136 -5.30 7.16 8.81
N ARG A 137 -4.27 6.33 9.08
CA ARG A 137 -2.93 6.82 9.41
C ARG A 137 -2.35 7.67 8.28
N LEU A 138 -2.49 7.20 7.03
CA LEU A 138 -2.06 7.93 5.84
C LEU A 138 -2.88 9.22 5.65
N VAL A 139 -4.21 9.15 5.76
CA VAL A 139 -5.08 10.33 5.64
C VAL A 139 -4.75 11.38 6.70
N LYS A 140 -4.56 11.00 7.96
CA LYS A 140 -4.16 11.94 9.04
C LYS A 140 -2.88 12.68 8.68
N THR A 141 -1.93 11.96 8.10
CA THR A 141 -0.65 12.51 7.67
C THR A 141 -0.85 13.51 6.53
N LEU A 142 -1.61 13.13 5.50
CA LEU A 142 -1.92 14.02 4.38
C LEU A 142 -2.69 15.26 4.80
N VAL A 143 -3.70 15.14 5.68
CA VAL A 143 -4.47 16.29 6.18
C VAL A 143 -3.60 17.26 6.98
N LYS A 144 -2.58 16.77 7.68
CA LYS A 144 -1.65 17.60 8.46
C LYS A 144 -0.66 18.36 7.56
N PHE A 145 -0.08 17.69 6.58
CA PHE A 145 1.03 18.26 5.78
C PHE A 145 0.61 18.79 4.41
N ALA A 146 -0.51 18.32 3.86
CA ALA A 146 -1.04 18.70 2.55
C ALA A 146 -2.55 19.03 2.59
N PRO A 147 -3.01 19.96 3.46
CA PRO A 147 -4.43 20.29 3.56
C PRO A 147 -5.00 20.94 2.29
N GLY A 148 -4.16 21.59 1.48
CA GLY A 148 -4.54 22.34 0.28
C GLY A 148 -4.76 21.49 -0.98
N SER A 149 -4.57 20.16 -0.91
CA SER A 149 -4.86 19.28 -2.04
C SER A 149 -6.31 18.78 -1.99
N LEU A 150 -7.06 18.93 -3.08
CA LEU A 150 -8.41 18.40 -3.18
C LEU A 150 -8.43 16.87 -3.02
N SER A 151 -7.48 16.18 -3.65
CA SER A 151 -7.31 14.73 -3.59
C SER A 151 -7.20 14.19 -2.15
N THR A 152 -6.56 14.96 -1.26
CA THR A 152 -6.43 14.61 0.16
C THR A 152 -7.76 14.68 0.89
N GLN A 153 -8.56 15.72 0.62
CA GLN A 153 -9.89 15.85 1.21
C GLN A 153 -10.86 14.79 0.68
N VAL A 154 -10.76 14.49 -0.61
CA VAL A 154 -11.51 13.40 -1.27
C VAL A 154 -11.18 12.05 -0.64
N ALA A 155 -9.90 11.70 -0.51
CA ALA A 155 -9.48 10.47 0.16
C ALA A 155 -9.92 10.43 1.64
N ALA A 156 -9.88 11.57 2.33
CA ALA A 156 -10.34 11.67 3.71
C ALA A 156 -11.84 11.39 3.85
N TYR A 157 -12.65 11.86 2.90
CA TYR A 157 -14.09 11.55 2.83
C TYR A 157 -14.33 10.05 2.64
N ASP A 158 -13.67 9.44 1.65
CA ASP A 158 -13.88 8.03 1.28
C ASP A 158 -13.54 7.08 2.45
N VAL A 159 -12.49 7.38 3.21
CA VAL A 159 -12.10 6.63 4.42
C VAL A 159 -13.06 6.91 5.58
N ALA A 160 -13.50 8.16 5.78
CA ALA A 160 -14.39 8.53 6.88
C ALA A 160 -15.79 7.89 6.74
N LEU A 161 -16.30 7.75 5.51
CA LEU A 161 -17.54 7.05 5.22
C LEU A 161 -17.49 5.59 5.64
N ARG A 162 -16.46 4.85 5.21
CA ARG A 162 -16.28 3.42 5.53
C ARG A 162 -16.12 3.18 7.02
N ARG A 163 -15.49 4.13 7.72
CA ARG A 163 -15.35 4.13 9.18
C ARG A 163 -16.59 4.63 9.92
N LYS A 164 -17.68 4.93 9.23
CA LYS A 164 -18.97 5.37 9.80
C LYS A 164 -18.83 6.65 10.66
N LYS A 165 -17.95 7.58 10.26
CA LYS A 165 -17.71 8.85 10.95
C LYS A 165 -18.21 10.04 10.11
N PRO A 166 -19.54 10.31 10.09
CA PRO A 166 -20.15 11.29 9.19
C PRO A 166 -19.66 12.72 9.42
N LEU A 167 -19.38 13.11 10.67
CA LEU A 167 -18.88 14.46 10.99
C LEU A 167 -17.52 14.74 10.37
N LYS A 168 -16.63 13.73 10.36
CA LYS A 168 -15.31 13.85 9.71
C LYS A 168 -15.44 13.88 8.18
N ALA A 169 -16.38 13.13 7.63
CA ALA A 169 -16.69 13.15 6.22
C ALA A 169 -17.20 14.54 5.78
N LEU A 170 -18.14 15.13 6.52
CA LEU A 170 -18.62 16.49 6.27
C LEU A 170 -17.50 17.53 6.41
N GLN A 171 -16.66 17.40 7.44
CA GLN A 171 -15.51 18.29 7.61
C GLN A 171 -14.56 18.24 6.40
N ALA A 172 -14.31 17.06 5.84
CA ALA A 172 -13.49 16.90 4.64
C ALA A 172 -14.16 17.56 3.42
N LEU A 173 -15.47 17.38 3.23
CA LEU A 173 -16.22 18.04 2.14
C LEU A 173 -16.18 19.56 2.25
N VAL A 174 -16.40 20.12 3.45
CA VAL A 174 -16.34 21.57 3.67
C VAL A 174 -14.95 22.13 3.40
N ARG A 175 -13.89 21.39 3.75
CA ARG A 175 -12.52 21.77 3.43
C ARG A 175 -12.24 21.67 1.93
N GLY A 176 -12.73 20.61 1.28
CA GLY A 176 -12.65 20.43 -0.17
C GLY A 176 -13.32 21.57 -0.91
N ALA A 177 -14.54 21.95 -0.51
CA ALA A 177 -15.30 23.05 -1.13
C ALA A 177 -14.66 24.44 -0.94
N ARG A 178 -13.77 24.62 0.04
CA ARG A 178 -12.98 25.85 0.18
C ARG A 178 -11.80 25.91 -0.78
N ILE A 179 -11.31 24.77 -1.23
CA ILE A 179 -10.17 24.63 -2.14
C ILE A 179 -10.68 24.63 -3.59
N ASP A 180 -11.78 23.94 -3.84
CA ASP A 180 -12.40 23.84 -5.15
C ASP A 180 -13.14 25.14 -5.51
N GLN A 181 -12.56 25.90 -6.43
CA GLN A 181 -13.16 27.09 -7.04
C GLN A 181 -13.72 26.79 -8.44
N SER A 182 -13.40 25.63 -9.00
CA SER A 182 -13.62 25.28 -10.41
C SER A 182 -14.77 24.29 -10.61
N GLY A 183 -15.27 23.67 -9.54
CA GLY A 183 -16.38 22.73 -9.57
C GLY A 183 -15.94 21.33 -10.04
N ASP A 184 -14.96 20.75 -9.37
CA ASP A 184 -14.43 19.43 -9.71
C ASP A 184 -15.49 18.32 -9.50
N ALA A 185 -15.67 17.49 -10.52
CA ALA A 185 -16.69 16.43 -10.54
C ALA A 185 -16.50 15.38 -9.41
N GLU A 186 -15.26 15.15 -8.99
CA GLU A 186 -14.94 14.22 -7.90
C GLU A 186 -15.49 14.68 -6.55
N LEU A 187 -15.47 15.99 -6.29
CA LEU A 187 -16.01 16.55 -5.05
C LEU A 187 -17.54 16.58 -5.11
N PHE A 188 -18.10 17.01 -6.24
CA PHE A 188 -19.55 17.08 -6.43
C PHE A 188 -20.23 15.72 -6.23
N SER A 189 -19.68 14.65 -6.84
CA SER A 189 -20.24 13.29 -6.68
C SER A 189 -20.30 12.84 -5.21
N ARG A 190 -19.31 13.23 -4.40
CA ARG A 190 -19.23 12.92 -2.96
C ARG A 190 -20.16 13.77 -2.11
N ILE A 191 -20.37 15.04 -2.48
CA ILE A 191 -21.39 15.89 -1.85
C ILE A 191 -22.78 15.29 -2.07
N VAL A 192 -23.09 14.86 -3.29
CA VAL A 192 -24.36 14.20 -3.62
C VAL A 192 -24.51 12.87 -2.87
N ASP A 193 -23.46 12.04 -2.82
CA ASP A 193 -23.47 10.80 -2.04
C ASP A 193 -23.72 11.06 -0.54
N PHE A 194 -23.06 12.06 0.04
CA PHE A 194 -23.27 12.43 1.44
C PHE A 194 -24.71 12.92 1.70
N ALA A 195 -25.22 13.76 0.81
CA ALA A 195 -26.59 14.28 0.87
C ALA A 195 -27.63 13.16 0.70
N SER A 196 -27.38 12.17 -0.17
CA SER A 196 -28.27 11.02 -0.34
C SER A 196 -28.33 10.15 0.92
N ARG A 197 -27.18 9.92 1.58
CA ARG A 197 -27.09 9.10 2.79
C ARG A 197 -27.66 9.75 4.04
N TYR A 198 -27.50 11.07 4.19
CA TYR A 198 -27.78 11.79 5.45
C TYR A 198 -28.75 12.96 5.31
N GLY A 199 -29.07 13.39 4.09
CA GLY A 199 -29.95 14.52 3.81
C GLY A 199 -31.43 14.17 3.67
N GLY A 200 -31.80 12.88 3.69
CA GLY A 200 -33.19 12.39 3.63
C GLY A 200 -33.98 12.54 4.94
N GLY A 201 -33.69 13.57 5.73
CA GLY A 201 -34.42 13.92 6.95
C GLY A 201 -35.51 14.94 6.68
N ALA A 202 -36.52 14.56 5.90
CA ALA A 202 -37.85 15.18 5.84
C ALA A 202 -38.84 14.17 5.22
#